data_AF-A0A8S3DNJ2-F1
#
_entry.id   AF-A0A8S3DNJ2-F1
#
_cell.length_a   1.000
_cell.length_b   1.000
_cell.length_c   1.000
_cell.angle_alpha   90.00
_cell.angle_beta   90.00
_cell.angle_gamma   90.00
#
_symmetry.space_group_name_H-M   'P 1'
#
loop_
_entity.id
_entity.type
_entity.pdbx_description
1 polymer ?
#
loop_
_entity_poly.entity_id
_entity_poly.type
_entity_poly.pdbx_seq_one_letter_code
_entity_poly.pdbx_strand_id
1 'polypeptide(L)' 'GNPTPNSLSVRRVTVLCDHESEVFICVWNPTHDLLASGSGNPTARIWNLQGTREPEIVLRHIVFKDVTSSDWN' A
#
# COMPACT_ATOMS: atom_id res chain seq x y z
N GLY A 1 -33.59 -30.45 5.73
CA GLY A 1 -32.21 -30.67 5.24
C GLY A 1 -31.29 -29.69 5.95
N ASN A 2 -30.03 -30.06 6.15
CA ASN A 2 -29.03 -29.18 6.77
C ASN A 2 -28.52 -28.17 5.72
N PRO A 3 -28.41 -26.85 6.01
CA PRO A 3 -27.78 -25.92 5.07
C PRO A 3 -26.31 -26.27 4.86
N THR A 4 -25.83 -26.12 3.63
CA THR A 4 -24.40 -26.29 3.30
C THR A 4 -23.58 -25.14 3.88
N PRO A 5 -22.35 -25.40 4.38
CA PRO A 5 -21.49 -24.33 4.87
C PRO A 5 -21.12 -23.37 3.74
N ASN A 6 -21.22 -22.07 4.04
CA ASN A 6 -21.15 -20.96 3.09
C ASN A 6 -20.11 -21.15 1.97
N SER A 7 -20.57 -21.18 0.71
CA SER A 7 -19.69 -20.99 -0.43
C SER A 7 -19.15 -19.55 -0.39
N LEU A 8 -17.92 -19.40 0.09
CA LEU A 8 -17.20 -18.13 0.09
C LEU A 8 -16.86 -17.77 -1.36
N SER A 9 -17.78 -17.06 -2.01
CA SER A 9 -17.59 -16.53 -3.36
C SER A 9 -16.23 -15.83 -3.46
N VAL A 10 -15.38 -16.30 -4.39
CA VAL A 10 -13.98 -15.90 -4.49
C VAL A 10 -13.90 -14.41 -4.86
N ARG A 11 -13.78 -13.55 -3.86
CA ARG A 11 -13.84 -12.10 -4.03
C ARG A 11 -12.61 -11.58 -4.77
N ARG A 12 -12.86 -11.09 -5.98
CA ARG A 12 -12.02 -10.24 -6.86
C ARG A 12 -10.70 -9.78 -6.22
N VAL A 13 -9.63 -10.53 -6.48
CA VAL A 13 -8.25 -10.07 -6.24
C VAL A 13 -7.96 -8.88 -7.14
N THR A 14 -7.21 -7.89 -6.63
CA THR A 14 -6.72 -6.73 -7.38
C THR A 14 -5.21 -6.63 -7.16
N VAL A 15 -4.45 -6.33 -8.21
CA VAL A 15 -3.00 -6.09 -8.12
C VAL A 15 -2.75 -4.59 -8.32
N LEU A 16 -1.79 -4.04 -7.57
CA LEU A 16 -1.46 -2.62 -7.48
C LEU A 16 0.01 -2.48 -7.88
N CYS A 17 0.32 -1.75 -8.96
CA CYS A 17 1.44 -2.12 -9.86
C CYS A 17 2.41 -0.97 -10.19
N ASP A 18 2.61 -0.02 -9.27
CA ASP A 18 3.30 1.25 -9.58
C ASP A 18 4.50 1.57 -8.67
N HIS A 19 4.89 0.67 -7.76
CA HIS A 19 6.13 0.79 -7.00
C HIS A 19 7.34 0.30 -7.83
N GLU A 20 8.26 1.22 -8.13
CA GLU A 20 9.53 0.98 -8.84
C GLU A 20 10.57 0.14 -8.05
N SER A 21 10.25 -0.33 -6.84
CA SER A 21 11.14 -1.11 -5.96
C SER A 21 10.33 -1.95 -4.98
N GLU A 22 11.00 -2.75 -4.14
CA GLU A 22 10.38 -3.63 -3.15
C GLU A 22 9.44 -2.87 -2.21
N VAL A 23 8.31 -3.48 -1.85
CA VAL A 23 7.31 -2.91 -0.93
C VAL A 23 7.49 -3.55 0.45
N PHE A 24 7.96 -2.76 1.42
CA PHE A 24 8.27 -3.25 2.77
C PHE A 24 7.10 -3.18 3.74
N ILE A 25 6.10 -2.34 3.45
CA ILE A 25 4.94 -2.14 4.34
C ILE A 25 3.68 -1.85 3.53
N CYS A 26 2.55 -2.40 3.99
CA CYS A 26 1.21 -1.99 3.59
C CYS A 26 0.27 -1.94 4.80
N VAL A 27 -0.65 -0.99 4.81
CA VAL A 27 -1.57 -0.73 5.92
C VAL A 27 -2.90 -0.21 5.39
N TRP A 28 -3.99 -0.82 5.84
CA TRP A 28 -5.36 -0.43 5.50
C TRP A 28 -5.83 0.74 6.36
N ASN A 29 -6.61 1.65 5.76
CA ASN A 29 -7.39 2.61 6.52
C ASN A 29 -8.58 1.90 7.20
N PRO A 30 -8.88 2.16 8.49
CA PRO A 30 -9.92 1.44 9.22
C PRO A 30 -11.35 1.94 8.95
N THR A 31 -11.54 3.07 8.24
CA THR A 31 -12.86 3.69 7.99
C THR A 31 -13.20 3.88 6.51
N HIS A 32 -12.24 3.68 5.61
CA HIS A 32 -12.39 3.86 4.15
C HIS A 32 -11.64 2.76 3.41
N ASP A 33 -12.06 2.41 2.19
CA ASP A 33 -11.36 1.45 1.32
C ASP A 33 -10.08 2.06 0.68
N LEU A 34 -9.18 2.54 1.54
CA LEU A 34 -7.86 3.06 1.20
C LEU A 34 -6.78 2.11 1.73
N LEU A 35 -5.79 1.81 0.89
CA LEU A 35 -4.56 1.15 1.31
C LEU A 35 -3.40 2.16 1.18
N ALA A 36 -2.51 2.21 2.16
CA ALA A 36 -1.22 2.87 2.03
C ALA A 36 -0.11 1.82 1.91
N SER A 37 0.87 2.03 1.01
CA SER A 37 2.08 1.20 0.92
C SER A 37 3.35 2.03 0.80
N GLY A 38 4.44 1.52 1.39
CA GLY A 38 5.77 2.14 1.38
C GLY A 38 6.83 1.18 0.81
N SER A 39 7.78 1.73 0.08
CA SER A 39 8.79 0.99 -0.68
C SER A 39 10.22 1.46 -0.38
N GLY A 40 11.22 0.71 -0.84
CA GLY A 40 12.61 1.16 -0.91
C GLY A 40 12.87 2.28 -1.94
N ASN A 41 11.91 2.55 -2.83
CA ASN A 41 11.93 3.76 -3.66
C ASN A 41 11.51 4.99 -2.82
N PRO A 42 11.77 6.24 -3.25
CA PRO A 42 11.43 7.44 -2.50
C PRO A 42 9.93 7.81 -2.54
N THR A 43 9.02 6.82 -2.52
CA THR A 43 7.57 7.03 -2.57
C THR A 43 6.82 6.17 -1.57
N ALA A 44 5.82 6.79 -0.93
CA ALA A 44 4.67 6.09 -0.36
C ALA A 44 3.46 6.35 -1.26
N ARG A 45 2.58 5.37 -1.40
CA ARG A 45 1.46 5.40 -2.35
C ARG A 45 0.16 5.06 -1.65
N ILE A 46 -0.88 5.88 -1.87
CA ILE A 46 -2.23 5.65 -1.37
C ILE A 46 -3.13 5.19 -2.52
N TRP A 47 -3.75 4.03 -2.33
CA TRP A 47 -4.61 3.36 -3.30
C TRP A 47 -6.07 3.51 -2.90
N ASN A 48 -6.89 4.11 -3.76
CA ASN A 48 -8.35 4.09 -3.61
C ASN A 48 -8.92 2.81 -4.26
N LEU A 49 -9.64 2.01 -3.48
CA LEU A 49 -10.15 0.71 -3.92
C LEU A 49 -11.65 0.71 -4.25
N GLN A 50 -12.36 1.85 -4.08
CA GLN A 50 -13.78 2.03 -4.40
C GLN A 50 -14.09 2.16 -5.91
N GLY A 51 -13.52 1.28 -6.74
CA GLY A 51 -13.91 1.07 -8.14
C GLY A 51 -13.57 2.18 -9.15
N THR A 52 -13.35 3.42 -8.69
CA THR A 52 -12.80 4.52 -9.47
C THR A 52 -11.33 4.29 -9.74
N ARG A 53 -10.93 4.28 -11.01
CA ARG A 53 -9.61 3.80 -11.45
C ARG A 53 -8.46 4.81 -11.28
N GLU A 54 -8.73 5.92 -10.60
CA GLU A 54 -7.83 7.03 -10.27
C GLU A 54 -8.34 7.71 -8.98
N PRO A 55 -7.51 8.48 -8.25
CA PRO A 55 -6.06 8.62 -8.41
C PRO A 55 -5.29 7.80 -7.36
N GLU A 56 -4.14 7.28 -7.76
CA GLU A 56 -3.10 6.88 -6.81
C GLU A 56 -2.40 8.15 -6.26
N ILE A 57 -2.39 8.34 -4.94
CA ILE A 57 -1.69 9.49 -4.34
C ILE A 57 -0.23 9.10 -4.06
N VAL A 58 0.66 9.49 -4.98
CA VAL A 58 2.11 9.28 -4.85
C VAL A 58 2.74 10.36 -3.97
N LEU A 59 2.92 10.05 -2.69
CA LEU A 59 3.68 10.87 -1.75
C LEU A 59 5.18 10.63 -1.96
N ARG A 60 5.84 11.54 -2.68
CA ARG A 60 7.30 11.54 -2.80
C ARG A 60 7.93 11.98 -1.49
N HIS A 61 8.59 11.05 -0.80
CA HIS A 61 9.50 11.42 0.27
C HIS A 61 10.76 12.02 -0.35
N ILE A 62 11.13 13.24 0.04
CA ILE A 62 12.50 13.71 -0.19
C ILE A 62 13.38 12.78 0.63
N VAL A 63 14.23 11.99 -0.04
CA VAL A 63 15.29 11.24 0.63
C VAL A 63 16.16 12.27 1.33
N PHE A 64 16.13 12.27 2.67
CA PHE A 64 17.22 12.88 3.43
C PHE A 64 18.48 12.17 2.98
N LYS A 65 19.38 12.92 2.32
CA LYS A 65 20.70 12.43 1.89
C LYS A 65 21.33 11.62 3.01
N ASP A 66 22.09 10.58 2.64
CA ASP A 66 22.82 9.72 3.56
C ASP A 66 23.37 10.53 4.75
N VAL A 67 22.86 10.25 5.95
CA VAL A 67 23.43 10.77 7.19
C VAL A 67 24.66 9.92 7.51
N THR A 68 25.64 9.99 6.62
CA THR A 68 26.97 9.42 6.83
C THR A 68 27.70 10.27 7.86
N SER A 69 27.83 9.67 9.04
CA SER A 69 28.40 10.16 10.29
C SER A 69 27.75 11.38 10.96
N SER A 70 27.60 11.25 12.27
CA SER A 70 27.79 12.30 13.27
C SER A 70 28.18 11.56 14.55
N ASP A 71 29.47 11.63 14.89
CA ASP A 71 30.05 10.87 15.99
C ASP A 71 29.49 11.30 17.35
N TRP A 72 29.44 10.37 18.30
CA TRP A 72 29.08 10.64 19.69
C TRP A 72 30.36 10.73 20.52
N ASN A 73 30.50 11.84 21.25
CA ASN A 73 31.59 12.15 22.18
C ASN A 73 31.38 11.45 23.53
#